data_AF-A0A067EJ26-F1
#
_entry.id   AF-A0A067EJ26-F1
#
_cell.length_a   1.000
_cell.length_b   1.000
_cell.length_c   1.000
_cell.angle_alpha   90.00
_cell.angle_beta   90.00
_cell.angle_gamma   90.00
#
_symmetry.space_group_name_H-M   'P 1'
#
loop_
_entity.id
_entity.type
_entity.pdbx_description
1 polymer ?
#
loop_
_entity_poly.entity_id
_entity_poly.type
_entity_poly.pdbx_seq_one_letter_code
_entity_poly.pdbx_strand_id
1 'polypeptide(L)'
;MGFLKNPEAFLRVLQTVLHTTTYRFVLFTAGYEPLDTAIRVMAPGTSSILTQRVITQYGISIFDGKLFCFSGMVPYKYLFPRCVAAIHHGGSFLIEFQEWFLDIVFNRDSFSLMLPFVDALFALLCICYNVDDTSIKEAAEALSQAIQYALSPRVKECEKEIAERISVEDGVSEAVKNLKEEMGLF
;
A
#
# COMPACT_ATOMS: atom_id res chain seq x y z
N MET A 1 4.68 5.28 16.78
CA MET A 1 5.49 4.27 16.07
C MET A 1 4.82 2.90 16.21
N GLY A 2 3.80 2.61 15.41
CA GLY A 2 3.15 1.30 15.39
C GLY A 2 3.92 0.37 14.47
N PHE A 3 5.05 -0.16 14.94
CA PHE A 3 5.87 -1.06 14.14
C PHE A 3 5.04 -2.27 13.67
N LEU A 4 5.23 -2.68 12.41
CA LEU A 4 4.86 -4.03 11.97
C LEU A 4 5.62 -5.02 12.86
N LYS A 5 5.02 -5.36 14.01
CA LYS A 5 5.69 -6.09 15.10
C LYS A 5 6.15 -7.47 14.66
N ASN A 6 5.45 -8.02 13.66
CA ASN A 6 5.74 -9.30 13.08
C ASN A 6 5.64 -9.25 11.55
N PRO A 7 6.74 -8.91 10.85
CA PRO A 7 6.77 -8.87 9.39
C PRO A 7 6.50 -10.23 8.74
N GLU A 8 6.88 -11.34 9.38
CA GLU A 8 6.59 -12.68 8.88
C GLU A 8 5.09 -12.98 8.90
N ALA A 9 4.40 -12.65 10.00
CA ALA A 9 2.95 -12.82 10.10
C ALA A 9 2.23 -12.02 9.02
N PHE A 10 2.68 -10.79 8.76
CA PHE A 10 2.17 -9.97 7.68
C PHE A 10 2.37 -10.63 6.30
N LEU A 11 3.57 -11.13 6.01
CA LEU A 11 3.83 -11.85 4.76
C LEU A 11 3.00 -13.13 4.63
N ARG A 12 2.72 -13.85 5.73
CA ARG A 12 1.81 -15.01 5.75
C ARG A 12 0.35 -14.63 5.49
N VAL A 13 -0.10 -13.47 5.96
CA VAL A 13 -1.42 -12.94 5.61
C VAL A 13 -1.49 -12.67 4.10
N LEU A 14 -0.48 -11.99 3.53
CA LEU A 14 -0.41 -11.79 2.08
C LEU A 14 -0.37 -13.13 1.33
N GLN A 15 0.42 -14.09 1.80
CA GLN A 15 0.49 -15.42 1.21
C GLN A 15 -0.87 -16.11 1.18
N THR A 16 -1.62 -16.04 2.29
CA THR A 16 -2.96 -16.60 2.40
C THR A 16 -3.91 -16.00 1.36
N VAL A 17 -3.90 -14.67 1.22
CA VAL A 17 -4.72 -13.99 0.21
C VAL A 17 -4.29 -14.36 -1.21
N LEU A 18 -2.99 -14.45 -1.49
CA LEU A 18 -2.48 -14.81 -2.82
C LEU A 18 -2.75 -16.27 -3.20
N HIS A 19 -2.94 -17.15 -2.21
CA HIS A 19 -3.37 -18.54 -2.42
C HIS A 19 -4.87 -18.65 -2.72
N THR A 20 -5.71 -17.82 -2.11
CA THR A 20 -7.17 -17.86 -2.28
C THR A 20 -7.69 -16.98 -3.41
N THR A 21 -6.86 -16.08 -3.93
CA THR A 21 -7.23 -15.12 -4.98
C THR A 21 -6.34 -15.23 -6.23
N THR A 22 -6.77 -14.58 -7.31
CA THR A 22 -6.00 -14.43 -8.55
C THR A 22 -5.13 -13.17 -8.55
N TYR A 23 -5.10 -12.44 -7.43
CA TYR A 23 -4.39 -11.17 -7.36
C TYR A 23 -2.88 -11.35 -7.40
N ARG A 24 -2.21 -10.29 -7.83
CA ARG A 24 -0.75 -10.16 -7.80
C ARG A 24 -0.43 -8.86 -7.11
N PHE A 25 0.49 -8.92 -6.15
CA PHE A 25 0.84 -7.79 -5.31
C PHE A 25 2.23 -7.31 -5.67
N VAL A 26 2.40 -5.99 -5.66
CA VAL A 26 3.70 -5.33 -5.53
C VAL A 26 3.77 -4.75 -4.12
N LEU A 27 4.80 -5.09 -3.37
CA LEU A 27 5.05 -4.64 -2.00
C LEU A 27 6.27 -3.72 -1.99
N PHE A 28 6.07 -2.46 -1.65
CA PHE A 28 7.17 -1.52 -1.46
C PHE A 28 7.63 -1.56 -0.01
N THR A 29 8.89 -1.88 0.27
CA THR A 29 9.37 -2.10 1.65
C THR A 29 9.98 -0.86 2.29
N ALA A 30 10.23 0.21 1.52
CA ALA A 30 10.93 1.41 1.98
C ALA A 30 12.36 1.20 2.50
N GLY A 31 12.93 0.01 2.37
CA GLY A 31 14.16 -0.36 3.08
C GLY A 31 13.96 -0.63 4.56
N TYR A 32 12.72 -0.90 5.00
CA TYR A 32 12.43 -1.33 6.36
C TYR A 32 13.05 -2.72 6.60
N GLU A 33 14.18 -2.72 7.31
CA GLU A 33 15.06 -3.88 7.46
C GLU A 33 14.35 -5.14 7.99
N PRO A 34 13.47 -5.08 9.01
CA PRO A 34 12.78 -6.28 9.50
C PRO A 34 11.89 -6.95 8.44
N LEU A 35 11.25 -6.17 7.57
CA LEU A 35 10.44 -6.70 6.47
C LEU A 35 11.32 -7.24 5.34
N ASP A 36 12.37 -6.53 4.97
CA ASP A 36 13.35 -7.01 3.98
C ASP A 36 13.98 -8.34 4.42
N THR A 37 14.28 -8.49 5.71
CA THR A 37 14.81 -9.73 6.28
C THR A 37 13.78 -10.86 6.24
N ALA A 38 12.52 -10.60 6.61
CA ALA A 38 11.45 -11.59 6.48
C ALA A 38 11.23 -12.04 5.02
N ILE A 39 11.27 -11.12 4.05
CA ILE A 39 11.17 -11.43 2.61
C ILE A 39 12.30 -12.37 2.18
N ARG A 40 13.54 -12.12 2.62
CA ARG A 40 14.69 -12.99 2.32
C ARG A 40 14.52 -14.40 2.87
N VAL A 41 13.97 -14.53 4.08
CA VAL A 41 13.71 -15.84 4.71
C VAL A 41 12.64 -16.62 3.95
N MET A 42 11.62 -15.94 3.41
CA MET A 42 10.50 -16.59 2.70
C MET A 42 10.74 -16.81 1.20
N ALA A 43 11.82 -16.30 0.62
CA ALA A 43 12.16 -16.49 -0.78
C ALA A 43 12.76 -17.90 -1.03
N PRO A 44 12.14 -18.74 -1.88
CA PRO A 44 12.65 -20.09 -2.14
C PRO A 44 13.91 -20.07 -3.01
N GLY A 45 14.93 -20.87 -2.62
CA GLY A 45 16.08 -21.19 -3.48
C GLY A 45 17.19 -20.13 -3.55
N THR A 46 17.12 -19.07 -2.77
CA THR A 46 18.18 -18.06 -2.71
C THR A 46 19.18 -18.42 -1.62
N SER A 47 20.37 -18.88 -2.04
CA SER A 47 21.55 -18.92 -1.17
C SER A 47 21.70 -17.59 -0.43
N SER A 48 22.30 -17.58 0.75
CA SER A 48 22.48 -16.44 1.67
C SER A 48 23.17 -15.18 1.10
N ILE A 49 23.36 -15.10 -0.22
CA ILE A 49 24.06 -14.07 -0.99
C ILE A 49 23.08 -13.08 -1.65
N LEU A 50 21.79 -13.12 -1.35
CA LEU A 50 20.91 -11.98 -1.64
C LEU A 50 21.28 -10.80 -0.73
N THR A 51 22.29 -10.04 -1.15
CA THR A 51 22.63 -8.77 -0.52
C THR A 51 21.42 -7.84 -0.59
N GLN A 52 21.26 -6.97 0.41
CA GLN A 52 20.26 -5.89 0.45
C GLN A 52 20.20 -5.08 -0.88
N ARG A 53 21.30 -5.09 -1.63
CA ARG A 53 21.45 -4.56 -2.99
C ARG A 53 20.44 -5.14 -4.00
N VAL A 54 20.04 -6.40 -3.87
CA VAL A 54 19.12 -7.04 -4.83
C VAL A 54 17.68 -6.54 -4.65
N ILE A 55 17.18 -6.45 -3.41
CA ILE A 55 15.83 -5.91 -3.13
C ILE A 55 15.75 -4.43 -3.54
N THR A 56 16.83 -3.68 -3.31
CA THR A 56 16.90 -2.24 -3.62
C THR A 56 17.06 -1.95 -5.11
N GLN A 57 17.82 -2.74 -5.87
CA GLN A 57 18.08 -2.48 -7.29
C GLN A 57 17.15 -3.22 -8.25
N TYR A 58 16.73 -4.45 -7.92
CA TYR A 58 16.04 -5.34 -8.86
C TYR A 58 14.70 -5.87 -8.34
N GLY A 59 14.48 -5.79 -7.03
CA GLY A 59 13.33 -6.42 -6.37
C GLY A 59 13.42 -7.94 -6.34
N ILE A 60 12.50 -8.57 -5.63
CA ILE A 60 12.43 -10.03 -5.45
C ILE A 60 11.00 -10.49 -5.61
N SER A 61 10.81 -11.57 -6.37
CA SER A 61 9.52 -12.25 -6.49
C SER A 61 9.45 -13.44 -5.55
N ILE A 62 8.43 -13.49 -4.71
CA ILE A 62 8.11 -14.63 -3.82
C ILE A 62 6.68 -15.15 -4.08
N PHE A 63 6.36 -16.32 -3.51
CA PHE A 63 5.06 -17.00 -3.67
C PHE A 63 4.67 -17.20 -5.16
N ASP A 64 5.48 -17.98 -5.88
CA ASP A 64 5.30 -18.30 -7.31
C ASP A 64 5.20 -17.05 -8.20
N GLY A 65 5.88 -15.98 -7.81
CA GLY A 65 5.90 -14.72 -8.52
C GLY A 65 4.61 -13.89 -8.40
N LYS A 66 3.71 -14.26 -7.49
CA LYS A 66 2.50 -13.49 -7.21
C LYS A 66 2.75 -12.28 -6.31
N LEU A 67 3.84 -12.27 -5.54
CA LEU A 67 4.25 -11.13 -4.71
C LEU A 67 5.62 -10.63 -5.18
N PHE A 68 5.68 -9.40 -5.69
CA PHE A 68 6.93 -8.72 -6.05
C PHE A 68 7.28 -7.68 -4.97
N CYS A 69 8.42 -7.85 -4.31
CA CYS A 69 8.90 -6.96 -3.27
C CYS A 69 10.01 -6.05 -3.79
N PHE A 70 9.92 -4.74 -3.49
CA PHE A 70 10.89 -3.75 -3.97
C PHE A 70 11.16 -2.70 -2.89
N SER A 71 12.43 -2.38 -2.65
CA SER A 71 12.84 -1.39 -1.64
C SER A 71 13.15 -0.01 -2.22
N GLY A 72 13.11 0.15 -3.55
CA GLY A 72 13.37 1.44 -4.19
C GLY A 72 12.13 2.32 -4.29
N MET A 73 12.34 3.53 -4.83
CA MET A 73 11.26 4.48 -5.11
C MET A 73 10.72 4.32 -6.53
N VAL A 74 9.40 4.37 -6.69
CA VAL A 74 8.73 4.42 -7.99
C VAL A 74 7.77 5.61 -8.00
N PRO A 75 7.81 6.49 -9.03
CA PRO A 75 6.87 7.60 -9.11
C PRO A 75 5.42 7.12 -9.16
N TYR A 76 4.57 7.62 -8.27
CA TYR A 76 3.15 7.27 -8.21
C TYR A 76 2.40 7.52 -9.52
N LYS A 77 2.74 8.60 -10.23
CA LYS A 77 2.18 8.91 -11.57
C LYS A 77 2.44 7.80 -12.59
N TYR A 78 3.55 7.06 -12.44
CA TYR A 78 3.85 5.90 -13.27
C TYR A 78 3.17 4.64 -12.73
N LEU A 79 3.19 4.44 -11.41
CA LEU A 79 2.70 3.21 -10.79
C LEU A 79 1.18 3.10 -10.88
N PHE A 80 0.45 4.05 -10.30
CA PHE A 80 -0.99 3.92 -10.02
C PHE A 80 -1.88 3.69 -11.24
N PRO A 81 -1.63 4.26 -12.44
CA PRO A 81 -2.43 3.95 -13.62
C PRO A 81 -2.39 2.47 -14.04
N ARG A 82 -1.39 1.71 -13.57
CA ARG A 82 -1.20 0.28 -13.86
C ARG A 82 -1.76 -0.62 -12.75
N CYS A 83 -2.45 -0.01 -11.77
CA CYS A 83 -2.93 -0.68 -10.58
C CYS A 83 -4.46 -0.70 -10.56
N VAL A 84 -5.08 -1.77 -10.05
CA VAL A 84 -6.54 -1.80 -9.78
C VAL A 84 -6.90 -1.24 -8.42
N ALA A 85 -5.94 -1.28 -7.50
CA ALA A 85 -6.06 -0.79 -6.15
C ALA A 85 -4.66 -0.51 -5.61
N ALA A 86 -4.57 0.48 -4.74
CA ALA A 86 -3.40 0.76 -3.94
C ALA A 86 -3.82 0.77 -2.46
N ILE A 87 -3.11 0.00 -1.63
CA ILE A 87 -3.20 0.11 -0.18
C ILE A 87 -1.98 0.90 0.25
N HIS A 88 -2.22 2.10 0.79
CA HIS A 88 -1.18 2.97 1.31
C HIS A 88 -1.55 3.38 2.74
N HIS A 89 -0.58 3.81 3.55
CA HIS A 89 -0.79 4.09 4.97
C HIS A 89 -1.68 5.32 5.26
N GLY A 90 -2.27 5.94 4.23
CA GLY A 90 -3.12 7.10 4.44
C GLY A 90 -2.35 8.35 4.87
N GLY A 91 -1.07 8.45 4.49
CA GLY A 91 -0.23 9.63 4.75
C GLY A 91 -0.94 10.89 4.30
N SER A 92 -1.52 11.59 5.26
CA SER A 92 -2.15 12.87 5.02
C SER A 92 -1.01 13.84 4.72
N PHE A 93 -1.07 14.57 3.61
CA PHE A 93 -0.20 15.73 3.35
C PHE A 93 -0.29 16.83 4.45
N LEU A 94 -1.02 16.57 5.55
CA LEU A 94 -1.31 17.51 6.63
C LEU A 94 -0.71 17.14 8.00
N ILE A 95 -0.02 16.01 8.16
CA ILE A 95 0.64 15.72 9.45
C ILE A 95 1.99 15.07 9.21
N GLU A 96 3.06 15.81 9.53
CA GLU A 96 4.41 15.31 9.76
C GLU A 96 4.37 14.16 10.78
N PHE A 97 4.36 12.91 10.31
CA PHE A 97 4.86 11.79 11.08
C PHE A 97 5.66 10.86 10.17
N GLN A 98 6.89 10.60 10.62
CA GLN A 98 7.92 9.86 9.91
C GLN A 98 7.50 8.44 9.50
N GLU A 99 7.88 8.13 8.25
CA GLU A 99 8.38 6.85 7.74
C GLU A 99 7.61 5.56 8.04
N TRP A 100 6.62 5.25 7.18
CA TRP A 100 6.31 3.90 6.70
C TRP A 100 5.90 4.00 5.22
N PHE A 101 6.68 3.44 4.29
CA PHE A 101 6.19 3.15 2.93
C PHE A 101 5.87 1.67 2.85
N LEU A 102 4.58 1.35 2.80
CA LEU A 102 4.10 0.03 2.42
C LEU A 102 2.97 0.25 1.43
N ASP A 103 3.32 0.33 0.14
CA ASP A 103 2.35 0.35 -0.93
C ASP A 103 2.10 -1.11 -1.35
N ILE A 104 0.88 -1.61 -1.18
CA ILE A 104 0.45 -2.86 -1.82
C ILE A 104 -0.33 -2.49 -3.06
N VAL A 105 0.25 -2.82 -4.21
CA VAL A 105 -0.27 -2.46 -5.52
C VAL A 105 -0.74 -3.71 -6.26
N PHE A 106 -1.97 -3.68 -6.71
CA PHE A 106 -2.62 -4.78 -7.42
C PHE A 106 -2.56 -4.55 -8.93
N ASN A 107 -2.10 -5.50 -9.73
CA ASN A 107 -2.03 -5.33 -11.20
C ASN A 107 -3.33 -5.81 -11.89
N ARG A 108 -3.99 -4.90 -12.66
CA ARG A 108 -4.73 -5.10 -13.95
C ARG A 108 -5.85 -4.06 -14.19
N ASP A 109 -5.51 -2.94 -14.83
CA ASP A 109 -6.42 -1.92 -15.39
C ASP A 109 -7.30 -1.10 -14.41
N SER A 110 -6.99 0.20 -14.36
CA SER A 110 -7.75 1.32 -13.79
C SER A 110 -7.48 1.65 -12.31
N PHE A 111 -6.86 2.83 -12.15
CA PHE A 111 -6.47 3.56 -10.93
C PHE A 111 -7.56 3.55 -9.83
N SER A 112 -7.14 3.36 -8.57
CA SER A 112 -7.92 3.73 -7.38
C SER A 112 -7.02 4.12 -6.21
N LEU A 113 -7.12 5.38 -5.77
CA LEU A 113 -6.52 5.90 -4.54
C LEU A 113 -7.64 6.16 -3.53
N MET A 114 -7.79 5.29 -2.52
CA MET A 114 -8.81 5.48 -1.50
C MET A 114 -8.21 5.62 -0.10
N LEU A 115 -8.35 6.82 0.45
CA LEU A 115 -8.46 7.10 1.88
C LEU A 115 -9.97 7.32 2.12
N PRO A 116 -10.63 6.70 3.12
CA PRO A 116 -10.06 6.26 4.39
C PRO A 116 -10.44 4.81 4.70
N PHE A 117 -9.55 3.86 4.46
CA PHE A 117 -9.76 2.49 4.93
C PHE A 117 -9.29 2.35 6.37
N VAL A 118 -9.93 3.07 7.29
CA VAL A 118 -9.69 2.88 8.73
C VAL A 118 -9.92 1.42 9.10
N ASP A 119 -10.90 0.73 8.50
CA ASP A 119 -11.23 -0.66 8.86
C ASP A 119 -10.27 -1.72 8.26
N ALA A 120 -9.69 -1.49 7.07
CA ALA A 120 -8.71 -2.40 6.48
C ALA A 120 -7.32 -2.14 7.04
N LEU A 121 -7.01 -0.88 7.33
CA LEU A 121 -5.84 -0.52 8.11
C LEU A 121 -5.97 -1.07 9.54
N PHE A 122 -7.15 -1.04 10.15
CA PHE A 122 -7.42 -1.64 11.48
C PHE A 122 -7.34 -3.16 11.43
N ALA A 123 -7.85 -3.82 10.38
CA ALA A 123 -7.66 -5.24 10.16
C ALA A 123 -6.19 -5.61 9.97
N LEU A 124 -5.43 -4.81 9.20
CA LEU A 124 -3.98 -4.96 9.04
C LEU A 124 -3.20 -4.63 10.34
N LEU A 125 -3.69 -3.71 11.17
CA LEU A 125 -3.14 -3.35 12.48
C LEU A 125 -3.43 -4.43 13.54
N CYS A 126 -4.58 -5.11 13.48
CA CYS A 126 -4.94 -6.23 14.36
C CYS A 126 -4.06 -7.47 14.15
N ILE A 127 -3.43 -7.63 12.97
CA ILE A 127 -2.41 -8.67 12.68
C ILE A 127 -1.21 -8.59 13.65
N CYS A 128 -0.98 -7.43 14.27
CA CYS A 128 0.26 -7.17 15.00
C CYS A 128 0.34 -7.77 16.42
N TYR A 129 -0.63 -8.56 16.88
CA TYR A 129 -0.64 -9.06 18.28
C TYR A 129 -0.73 -10.58 18.47
N ASN A 130 -1.49 -11.32 17.65
CA ASN A 130 -1.61 -12.78 17.76
C ASN A 130 -1.15 -13.46 16.46
N VAL A 131 -0.25 -14.44 16.59
CA VAL A 131 0.50 -15.08 15.47
C VAL A 131 0.00 -16.51 15.20
N ASP A 132 -1.19 -16.87 15.68
CA ASP A 132 -1.74 -18.20 15.42
C ASP A 132 -2.37 -18.30 14.00
N ASP A 133 -2.59 -19.52 13.53
CA ASP A 133 -3.14 -19.75 12.19
C ASP A 133 -4.58 -19.21 12.04
N THR A 134 -5.31 -19.04 13.14
CA THR A 134 -6.68 -18.49 13.13
C THR A 134 -6.63 -17.00 12.85
N SER A 135 -5.79 -16.25 13.57
CA SER A 135 -5.64 -14.81 13.39
C SER A 135 -5.12 -14.45 11.99
N ILE A 136 -4.21 -15.25 11.43
CA ILE A 136 -3.72 -15.07 10.05
C ILE A 136 -4.86 -15.24 9.04
N LYS A 137 -5.73 -16.25 9.23
CA LYS A 137 -6.88 -16.48 8.35
C LYS A 137 -7.90 -15.35 8.44
N GLU A 138 -8.28 -14.95 9.65
CA GLU A 138 -9.22 -13.84 9.88
C GLU A 138 -8.71 -12.54 9.24
N ALA A 139 -7.42 -12.25 9.40
CA ALA A 139 -6.79 -11.10 8.78
C ALA A 139 -6.76 -11.18 7.24
N ALA A 140 -6.48 -12.37 6.69
CA ALA A 140 -6.50 -12.59 5.25
C ALA A 140 -7.91 -12.45 4.67
N GLU A 141 -8.94 -12.92 5.37
CA GLU A 141 -10.34 -12.73 5.01
C GLU A 141 -10.70 -11.25 5.03
N ALA A 142 -10.35 -10.53 6.10
CA ALA A 142 -10.59 -9.09 6.21
C ALA A 142 -9.89 -8.30 5.09
N LEU A 143 -8.62 -8.62 4.79
CA LEU A 143 -7.88 -8.02 3.69
C LEU A 143 -8.55 -8.33 2.35
N SER A 144 -8.99 -9.57 2.12
CA SER A 144 -9.69 -9.97 0.89
C SER A 144 -11.00 -9.20 0.70
N GLN A 145 -11.79 -9.04 1.76
CA GLN A 145 -13.03 -8.26 1.75
C GLN A 145 -12.76 -6.78 1.50
N ALA A 146 -11.71 -6.22 2.10
CA ALA A 146 -11.31 -4.83 1.87
C ALA A 146 -10.94 -4.58 0.39
N ILE A 147 -10.17 -5.50 -0.22
CA ILE A 147 -9.81 -5.43 -1.64
C ILE A 147 -11.08 -5.51 -2.49
N GLN A 148 -11.98 -6.46 -2.21
CA GLN A 148 -13.24 -6.60 -2.96
C GLN A 148 -14.11 -5.35 -2.86
N TYR A 149 -14.19 -4.74 -1.67
CA TYR A 149 -14.93 -3.49 -1.47
C TYR A 149 -14.30 -2.34 -2.25
N ALA A 150 -12.97 -2.17 -2.19
CA ALA A 150 -12.24 -1.15 -2.94
C ALA A 150 -12.45 -1.30 -4.46
N LEU A 151 -12.57 -2.54 -4.94
CA LEU A 151 -12.82 -2.85 -6.35
C LEU A 151 -14.30 -2.78 -6.74
N SER A 152 -15.21 -2.50 -5.82
CA SER A 152 -16.66 -2.48 -6.08
C SER A 152 -17.05 -1.33 -7.02
N PRO A 153 -18.10 -1.49 -7.85
CA PRO A 153 -18.57 -0.43 -8.76
C PRO A 153 -18.88 0.88 -8.04
N ARG A 154 -19.50 0.79 -6.86
CA ARG A 154 -19.83 1.95 -6.02
C ARG A 154 -18.60 2.78 -5.66
N VAL A 155 -17.50 2.13 -5.27
CA VAL A 155 -16.25 2.84 -4.91
C VAL A 155 -15.64 3.48 -6.16
N LYS A 156 -15.60 2.77 -7.29
CA LYS A 156 -15.07 3.30 -8.55
C LYS A 156 -15.87 4.48 -9.10
N GLU A 157 -17.18 4.45 -8.98
CA GLU A 157 -18.05 5.57 -9.37
C GLU A 157 -17.84 6.79 -8.49
N CYS A 158 -17.78 6.59 -7.17
CA CYS A 158 -17.49 7.66 -6.20
C CYS A 158 -16.13 8.30 -6.47
N GLU A 159 -15.10 7.48 -6.73
CA GLU A 159 -13.77 7.95 -7.07
C GLU A 159 -13.79 8.83 -8.33
N LYS A 160 -14.47 8.37 -9.39
CA LYS A 160 -14.60 9.12 -10.63
C LYS A 160 -15.28 10.47 -10.40
N GLU A 161 -16.36 10.51 -9.62
CA GLU A 161 -17.07 11.74 -9.27
C GLU A 161 -16.14 12.73 -8.52
N ILE A 162 -15.40 12.24 -7.53
CA ILE A 162 -14.45 13.06 -6.76
C ILE A 162 -13.32 13.58 -7.67
N ALA A 163 -12.77 12.73 -8.53
CA ALA A 163 -11.71 13.13 -9.46
C ALA A 163 -12.18 14.21 -10.43
N GLU A 164 -13.40 14.10 -10.97
CA GLU A 164 -14.01 15.12 -11.83
C GLU A 164 -14.19 16.44 -11.08
N ARG A 165 -14.70 16.39 -9.84
CA ARG A 165 -14.90 17.59 -8.99
C ARG A 165 -13.58 18.29 -8.67
N ILE A 166 -12.56 17.55 -8.26
CA ILE A 166 -11.23 18.11 -7.92
C ILE A 166 -10.52 18.65 -9.18
N SER A 167 -10.74 18.05 -10.36
CA SER A 167 -10.05 18.46 -11.59
C SER A 167 -10.34 19.90 -12.03
N VAL A 168 -11.47 20.47 -11.58
CA VAL A 168 -11.88 21.85 -11.88
C VAL A 168 -11.61 22.82 -10.74
N GLU A 169 -11.14 22.32 -9.59
CA GLU A 169 -10.78 23.17 -8.44
C GLU A 169 -9.38 23.78 -8.63
N ASP A 170 -9.28 25.10 -8.46
CA ASP A 170 -8.00 25.80 -8.31
C ASP A 170 -7.87 26.37 -6.89
N GLY A 171 -7.82 25.46 -5.92
CA GLY A 171 -7.69 25.83 -4.51
C GLY A 171 -6.39 26.59 -4.20
N VAL A 172 -5.35 26.42 -5.02
CA VAL A 172 -4.06 27.11 -4.83
C VAL A 172 -4.19 28.58 -5.21
N SER A 173 -4.71 28.90 -6.39
CA SER A 173 -4.86 30.30 -6.80
C SER A 173 -5.85 31.04 -5.91
N GLU A 174 -6.95 30.39 -5.53
CA GLU A 174 -7.92 30.97 -4.58
C GLU A 174 -7.30 31.22 -3.20
N ALA A 175 -6.50 30.29 -2.67
CA ALA A 175 -5.78 30.49 -1.42
C ALA A 175 -4.75 31.63 -1.52
N VAL A 176 -3.98 31.68 -2.60
CA VAL A 176 -3.00 32.76 -2.83
C VAL A 176 -3.67 34.11 -2.97
N LYS A 177 -4.82 34.18 -3.66
CA LYS A 177 -5.62 35.39 -3.79
C LYS A 177 -6.07 35.89 -2.41
N ASN A 178 -6.72 35.03 -1.62
CA ASN A 178 -7.19 35.39 -0.28
C ASN A 178 -6.05 35.86 0.63
N LEU A 179 -4.89 35.18 0.58
CA LEU A 179 -3.72 35.58 1.38
C LEU A 179 -3.21 36.96 1.01
N LYS A 180 -3.17 37.29 -0.29
CA LYS A 180 -2.78 38.64 -0.71
C LYS A 180 -3.77 39.70 -0.20
N GLU A 181 -5.05 39.36 0.02
CA GLU A 181 -6.15 40.32 0.26
C GLU A 181 -6.03 40.76 1.71
N GLU A 182 -5.84 39.78 2.58
CA GLU A 182 -5.52 39.97 3.99
C GLU A 182 -4.19 40.72 4.21
N MET A 183 -3.19 40.49 3.34
CA MET A 183 -1.89 41.17 3.42
C MET A 183 -1.88 42.58 2.81
N GLY A 184 -2.97 43.03 2.18
CA GLY A 184 -3.03 44.33 1.50
C GLY A 184 -2.06 44.43 0.31
N LEU A 185 -1.73 43.30 -0.33
CA LEU A 185 -0.82 43.23 -1.48
C LEU A 185 -1.58 43.36 -2.83
N PHE A 186 -2.73 44.01 -2.81
CA PHE A 186 -3.57 44.31 -3.96
C PHE A 186 -3.42 45.75 -4.42
#